data_AF-A0A7W0L517-F1
#
_entry.id   AF-A0A7W0L517-F1
#
_cell.length_a   1.000
_cell.length_b   1.000
_cell.length_c   1.000
_cell.angle_alpha   90.00
_cell.angle_beta   90.00
_cell.angle_gamma   90.00
#
_symmetry.space_group_name_H-M   'P 1'
#
loop_
_entity.id
_entity.type
_entity.pdbx_description
1 polymer ?
#
loop_
_entity_poly.entity_id
_entity_poly.type
_entity_poly.pdbx_seq_one_letter_code
_entity_poly.pdbx_strand_id
1 'polypeptide(L)'
;MAGWRRGTVSEITARQADLLTILVDVEDTTLTAVAFPHMVAEISEGDEVVLNTTGIDLGLGTGGVAFVLWNLTNPALPAPGEGHIVKLRYT
;
A
#
# COMPACT_ATOMS: atom_id res chain seq x y z
N MET A 1 -3.71 2.80 17.81
CA MET A 1 -2.28 2.43 17.93
C MET A 1 -1.72 2.53 16.53
N ALA A 2 -0.59 3.22 16.31
CA ALA A 2 0.05 3.24 14.99
C ALA A 2 0.37 1.80 14.57
N GLY A 3 -0.16 1.34 13.45
CA GLY A 3 -0.10 -0.07 13.08
C GLY A 3 -0.01 -0.29 11.57
N TRP A 4 0.38 -1.52 11.25
CA TRP A 4 0.14 -2.12 9.94
C TRP A 4 -1.01 -3.10 10.08
N ARG A 5 -1.85 -3.20 9.04
CA ARG A 5 -2.98 -4.13 8.99
C ARG A 5 -2.84 -5.04 7.78
N ARG A 6 -3.26 -6.30 7.90
CA ARG A 6 -3.32 -7.24 6.78
C ARG A 6 -4.72 -7.19 6.18
N GLY A 7 -4.82 -7.26 4.86
CA GLY A 7 -6.09 -7.35 4.17
C GLY A 7 -5.97 -8.05 2.82
N THR A 8 -7.11 -8.25 2.17
CA THR A 8 -7.20 -8.86 0.84
C THR A 8 -7.66 -7.80 -0.15
N VAL A 9 -6.99 -7.71 -1.30
CA VAL A 9 -7.38 -6.78 -2.36
C VAL A 9 -8.71 -7.23 -2.95
N SER A 10 -9.75 -6.41 -2.82
CA SER A 10 -11.09 -6.72 -3.33
C SER A 10 -11.33 -6.15 -4.72
N GLU A 11 -10.76 -4.98 -5.03
CA GLU A 11 -10.96 -4.34 -6.33
C GLU A 11 -9.79 -3.41 -6.69
N ILE A 12 -9.42 -3.34 -7.97
CA ILE A 12 -8.51 -2.30 -8.49
C ILE A 12 -9.34 -1.18 -9.13
N THR A 13 -9.51 -0.07 -8.41
CA THR A 13 -10.40 1.03 -8.82
C THR A 13 -9.76 2.01 -9.80
N ALA A 14 -8.43 2.14 -9.78
CA ALA A 14 -7.71 2.94 -10.77
C ALA A 14 -6.31 2.38 -11.04
N ARG A 15 -5.90 2.43 -12.30
CA ARG A 15 -4.55 2.08 -12.74
C ARG A 15 -3.93 3.26 -13.48
N GLN A 16 -2.79 3.71 -12.97
CA GLN A 16 -1.94 4.73 -13.57
C GLN A 16 -0.58 4.10 -13.90
N ALA A 17 0.33 4.87 -14.51
CA ALA A 17 1.63 4.34 -14.97
C ALA A 17 2.41 3.60 -13.87
N ASP A 18 2.52 4.20 -12.67
CA ASP A 18 3.34 3.68 -11.58
C ASP A 18 2.58 3.45 -10.27
N LEU A 19 1.26 3.70 -10.29
CA LEU A 19 0.41 3.71 -9.10
C LEU A 19 -0.91 2.98 -9.37
N LEU A 20 -1.34 2.20 -8.40
CA LEU A 20 -2.66 1.60 -8.34
C LEU A 20 -3.44 2.17 -7.16
N THR A 21 -4.71 2.48 -7.39
CA THR A 21 -5.68 2.68 -6.31
C THR A 21 -6.50 1.41 -6.19
N ILE A 22 -6.56 0.86 -4.98
CA ILE A 22 -7.19 -0.42 -4.70
C ILE A 22 -8.12 -0.31 -3.49
N LEU A 23 -9.14 -1.16 -3.47
CA LEU A 23 -9.93 -1.45 -2.28
C LEU A 23 -9.37 -2.70 -1.62
N VAL A 24 -9.23 -2.65 -0.30
CA VAL A 24 -8.68 -3.74 0.49
C VAL A 24 -9.61 -4.02 1.65
N ASP A 25 -10.08 -5.26 1.73
CA ASP A 25 -10.88 -5.74 2.85
C ASP A 25 -9.96 -6.09 4.00
N VAL A 26 -10.17 -5.41 5.13
CA VAL A 26 -9.37 -5.50 6.35
C VAL A 26 -10.32 -5.76 7.51
N GLU A 27 -10.33 -6.99 8.01
CA GLU A 27 -11.26 -7.44 9.06
C GLU A 27 -12.72 -7.14 8.64
N ASP A 28 -13.42 -6.24 9.35
CA ASP A 28 -14.82 -5.89 9.11
C ASP A 28 -15.00 -4.59 8.30
N THR A 29 -13.94 -4.05 7.69
CA THR A 29 -14.00 -2.80 6.93
C THR A 29 -13.24 -2.88 5.61
N THR A 30 -13.65 -2.05 4.64
CA THR A 30 -12.93 -1.89 3.37
C THR A 30 -12.24 -0.54 3.37
N LEU A 31 -10.93 -0.54 3.08
CA LEU A 31 -10.11 0.65 3.02
C LEU A 31 -9.66 0.92 1.59
N THR A 32 -9.66 2.19 1.20
CA THR A 32 -8.95 2.62 0.00
C THR A 32 -7.45 2.66 0.29
N ALA A 33 -6.66 2.03 -0.57
CA ALA A 33 -5.20 2.04 -0.47
C ALA A 33 -4.56 2.42 -1.80
N VAL A 34 -3.34 2.96 -1.73
CA VAL A 34 -2.46 3.14 -2.89
C VAL A 34 -1.33 2.12 -2.84
N ALA A 35 -1.03 1.55 -4.00
CA ALA A 35 0.08 0.63 -4.19
C ALA A 35 1.00 1.14 -5.30
N PHE A 36 2.30 0.91 -5.14
CA PHE A 36 3.31 1.21 -6.15
C PHE A 36 3.88 -0.13 -6.64
N PRO A 37 3.40 -0.68 -7.77
CA PRO A 37 3.78 -2.03 -8.20
C PRO A 37 5.29 -2.22 -8.38
N HIS A 38 6.02 -1.16 -8.72
CA HIS A 38 7.48 -1.18 -8.81
C HIS A 38 8.18 -1.30 -7.44
N MET A 39 7.48 -1.10 -6.32
CA MET A 39 7.99 -1.26 -4.96
C MET A 39 7.51 -2.56 -4.29
N VAL A 40 6.30 -3.03 -4.61
CA VAL A 40 5.65 -4.15 -3.90
C VAL A 40 5.29 -5.35 -4.80
N ALA A 41 5.87 -5.39 -6.00
CA ALA A 41 5.48 -6.26 -7.11
C ALA A 41 4.06 -5.97 -7.64
N GLU A 42 3.67 -6.65 -8.73
CA GLU A 42 2.31 -6.52 -9.26
C GLU A 42 1.28 -6.96 -8.21
N ILE A 43 0.17 -6.23 -8.18
CA ILE A 43 -0.98 -6.46 -7.31
C ILE A 43 -2.16 -6.89 -8.18
N SER A 44 -2.81 -7.96 -7.77
CA SER A 44 -4.05 -8.47 -8.35
C SER A 44 -5.18 -8.51 -7.32
N GLU A 45 -6.42 -8.58 -7.80
CA GLU A 45 -7.56 -8.90 -6.94
C GLU A 45 -7.38 -10.28 -6.30
N GLY A 46 -7.71 -10.40 -5.03
CA GLY A 46 -7.48 -11.60 -4.21
C GLY A 46 -6.10 -11.67 -3.56
N ASP A 47 -5.17 -10.76 -3.87
CA ASP A 47 -3.86 -10.75 -3.22
C ASP A 47 -3.96 -10.33 -1.75
N GLU A 48 -3.19 -10.98 -0.89
CA GLU A 48 -3.05 -10.58 0.50
C GLU A 48 -1.96 -9.54 0.62
N VAL A 49 -2.26 -8.42 1.28
CA VAL A 49 -1.37 -7.26 1.37
C VAL A 49 -1.24 -6.78 2.81
N VAL A 50 -0.11 -6.14 3.10
CA VAL A 50 0.13 -5.41 4.34
C VAL A 50 -0.01 -3.92 4.06
N LEU A 51 -0.86 -3.24 4.83
CA LEU A 51 -1.14 -1.81 4.73
C LEU A 51 -0.50 -1.04 5.88
N ASN A 52 0.04 0.13 5.61
CA ASN A 52 0.28 1.16 6.60
C ASN A 52 -1.01 1.96 6.81
N THR A 53 -1.60 1.85 8.00
CA THR A 53 -2.79 2.62 8.40
C THR A 53 -2.48 3.69 9.44
N THR A 54 -1.21 3.86 9.82
CA THR A 54 -0.79 4.75 10.92
C THR A 54 -1.32 6.18 10.74
N GLY A 55 -1.24 6.73 9.54
CA GLY A 55 -1.74 8.08 9.28
C GLY A 55 -3.27 8.21 9.42
N ILE A 56 -4.03 7.15 9.10
CA ILE A 56 -5.47 7.08 9.31
C ILE A 56 -5.76 6.97 10.81
N ASP A 57 -5.11 6.01 11.48
CA ASP A 57 -5.32 5.71 12.91
C ASP A 57 -4.98 6.89 13.81
N LEU A 58 -4.01 7.71 13.41
CA LEU A 58 -3.58 8.92 14.12
C LEU A 58 -4.26 10.20 13.64
N GLY A 59 -5.13 10.14 12.62
CA GLY A 59 -5.83 11.32 12.10
C GLY A 59 -4.91 12.38 11.48
N LEU A 60 -3.80 11.98 10.85
CA LEU A 60 -2.78 12.89 10.31
C LEU A 60 -3.15 13.52 8.96
N GLY A 61 -4.41 13.39 8.53
CA GLY A 61 -4.89 14.00 7.30
C GLY A 61 -4.52 13.26 6.01
N THR A 62 -4.41 11.92 6.03
CA THR A 62 -4.16 11.11 4.81
C THR A 62 -5.38 11.02 3.87
N GLY A 63 -6.51 11.64 4.22
CA GLY A 63 -7.75 11.53 3.46
C GLY A 63 -8.44 10.16 3.58
N GLY A 64 -8.07 9.35 4.57
CA GLY A 64 -8.60 7.99 4.74
C GLY A 64 -7.95 6.95 3.83
N VAL A 65 -6.87 7.31 3.14
CA VAL A 65 -6.16 6.43 2.21
C VAL A 65 -4.98 5.76 2.91
N ALA A 66 -4.90 4.44 2.80
CA ALA A 66 -3.80 3.63 3.30
C ALA A 66 -2.72 3.44 2.22
N PHE A 67 -1.56 2.92 2.62
CA PHE A 67 -0.44 2.65 1.71
C PHE A 67 -0.04 1.18 1.77
N VAL A 68 0.10 0.51 0.63
CA VAL A 68 0.55 -0.88 0.57
C VAL A 68 2.05 -0.96 0.86
N LEU A 69 2.42 -1.66 1.93
CA LEU A 69 3.80 -1.93 2.32
C LEU A 69 4.36 -3.17 1.64
N TRP A 70 3.54 -4.21 1.47
CA TRP A 70 4.00 -5.51 0.97
C TRP A 70 2.87 -6.35 0.37
N ASN A 71 3.14 -7.08 -0.72
CA ASN A 71 2.28 -8.14 -1.25
C ASN A 71 2.74 -9.50 -0.69
N LEU A 72 1.91 -10.15 0.12
CA LEU A 72 2.18 -11.44 0.74
C LEU A 72 1.93 -12.62 -0.22
N THR A 73 1.03 -12.48 -1.18
CA THR A 73 0.75 -13.50 -2.20
C THR A 73 1.88 -13.57 -3.22
N ASN A 74 2.39 -12.42 -3.65
CA ASN A 74 3.51 -12.31 -4.59
C ASN A 74 4.67 -11.51 -3.95
N PRO A 75 5.47 -12.14 -3.07
CA PRO A 75 6.55 -11.46 -2.33
C PRO A 75 7.80 -11.18 -3.17
N ALA A 76 7.66 -11.05 -4.49
CA ALA A 76 8.77 -10.78 -5.38
C ALA A 76 9.42 -9.45 -5.02
N LEU A 77 10.74 -9.47 -4.80
CA LEU A 77 11.51 -8.24 -4.67
C LEU A 77 11.59 -7.59 -6.05
N PRO A 78 11.23 -6.29 -6.17
CA PRO A 78 11.49 -5.57 -7.39
C PRO A 78 12.97 -5.63 -7.73
N ALA A 79 13.30 -5.71 -9.02
CA ALA A 79 14.68 -5.59 -9.46
C ALA A 79 15.25 -4.24 -8.97
N PRO A 80 16.54 -4.17 -8.58
CA PRO A 80 17.16 -2.90 -8.22
C PRO A 80 16.98 -1.90 -9.36
N GLY A 81 16.26 -0.81 -9.09
CA GLY A 81 16.12 0.32 -10.02
C GLY A 81 17.28 1.31 -9.88
N GLU A 82 17.40 2.25 -10.83
CA GLU A 82 18.38 3.35 -10.76
C GLU A 82 18.06 4.38 -9.65
N GLY A 83 16.96 4.20 -8.92
CA GLY A 83 16.55 5.10 -7.84
C GLY A 83 17.54 5.13 -6.67
N HIS A 84 17.69 6.31 -6.05
CA HIS A 84 18.53 6.52 -4.88
C HIS A 84 17.69 6.90 -3.65
N ILE A 85 18.00 6.32 -2.49
CA ILE A 85 17.37 6.70 -1.22
C ILE A 85 17.88 8.07 -0.80
N VAL A 86 16.97 9.04 -0.67
CA VAL A 86 17.27 10.38 -0.14
C VAL A 86 16.83 10.44 1.32
N LYS A 87 17.73 10.85 2.22
CA LYS A 87 17.44 11.06 3.64
C LYS A 87 17.51 12.55 3.97
N LEU A 88 16.36 13.18 4.16
CA LEU A 88 16.29 14.54 4.69
C LEU A 88 16.34 14.50 6.23
N ARG A 89 16.96 15.49 6.86
CA ARG A 89 16.78 15.79 8.28
C ARG A 89 15.66 16.83 8.38
N TYR A 90 14.81 16.73 9.39
CA TYR A 90 13.81 17.78 9.66
C TYR A 90 14.51 19.15 9.69
N THR A 91 14.00 20.09 8.90
CA THR A 91 14.43 21.50 8.84
C THR A 91 13.32 22.40 9.34
#